data_AF-A0AAD8G3D6-F1
#
_entry.id   AF-A0AAD8G3D6-F1
#
_cell.length_a   1.000
_cell.length_b   1.000
_cell.length_c   1.000
_cell.angle_alpha   90.00
_cell.angle_beta   90.00
_cell.angle_gamma   90.00
#
_symmetry.space_group_name_H-M   'P 1'
#
loop_
_entity.id
_entity.type
_entity.pdbx_description
1 polymer ?
#
loop_
_entity_poly.entity_id
_entity_poly.type
_entity_poly.pdbx_seq_one_letter_code
_entity_poly.pdbx_strand_id
1 'polypeptide(L)'
;MIAVSLVHGGPGPGFFSQVLFGSLVYGPESVAPKLEDVADFEVAHKIQQIANAATVEELRTAIKNNDDYLSFAGCLRPVHSVNDKEVLVKDMLHYHVMNHVRGPFERFRDGIKTLGLLQQVKTFPAVFSPLFCHKPEKLTAEKMDNLNLLLTRGK
;
A
#
# COMPACT_ATOMS: atom_id res chain seq x y z
N MET A 1 8.29 -16.98 -8.99
CA MET A 1 7.25 -17.93 -9.42
C MET A 1 6.07 -17.28 -10.14
N ILE A 2 5.65 -16.04 -9.80
CA ILE A 2 4.55 -15.33 -10.49
C ILE A 2 4.76 -15.24 -12.01
N ALA A 3 5.94 -14.83 -12.45
CA ALA A 3 6.23 -14.70 -13.87
C ALA A 3 6.12 -16.01 -14.64
N VAL A 4 6.70 -17.09 -14.09
CA VAL A 4 6.62 -18.43 -14.66
C VAL A 4 5.17 -18.90 -14.73
N SER A 5 4.40 -18.74 -13.65
CA SER A 5 2.97 -19.11 -13.61
C SER A 5 2.20 -18.46 -14.76
N LEU A 6 2.23 -17.13 -14.86
CA LEU A 6 1.45 -16.39 -15.85
C LEU A 6 1.87 -16.70 -17.29
N VAL A 7 3.17 -16.79 -17.57
CA VAL A 7 3.67 -17.06 -18.92
C VAL A 7 3.28 -18.47 -19.41
N HIS A 8 3.12 -19.43 -18.50
CA HIS A 8 2.71 -20.80 -18.83
C HIS A 8 1.20 -21.04 -18.62
N GLY A 9 0.39 -19.97 -18.51
CA GLY A 9 -1.07 -20.08 -18.40
C GLY A 9 -1.59 -20.48 -17.02
N GLY A 10 -0.74 -20.44 -15.99
CA GLY A 10 -1.13 -20.59 -14.59
C GLY A 10 -1.88 -19.36 -14.03
N PRO A 11 -2.40 -19.46 -12.80
CA PRO A 11 -3.16 -18.37 -12.18
C PRO A 11 -2.29 -17.15 -11.90
N GLY A 12 -2.91 -15.97 -11.98
CA GLY A 12 -2.35 -14.71 -11.49
C GLY A 12 -2.41 -14.63 -9.95
N PRO A 13 -1.66 -13.70 -9.33
CA PRO A 13 -1.59 -13.62 -7.88
C PRO A 13 -2.91 -13.16 -7.25
N GLY A 14 -3.64 -12.22 -7.86
CA GLY A 14 -4.97 -11.81 -7.39
C GLY A 14 -5.03 -11.18 -5.99
N PHE A 15 -3.91 -10.73 -5.42
CA PHE A 15 -3.86 -10.16 -4.06
C PHE A 15 -3.12 -8.82 -3.96
N PHE A 16 -2.61 -8.26 -5.07
CA PHE A 16 -1.84 -7.03 -4.99
C PHE A 16 -2.73 -5.84 -4.64
N SER A 17 -2.19 -4.91 -3.85
CA SER A 17 -2.79 -3.59 -3.71
C SER A 17 -2.69 -2.81 -5.03
N GLN A 18 -3.53 -1.79 -5.17
CA GLN A 18 -3.43 -0.87 -6.30
C GLN A 18 -2.09 -0.12 -6.30
N VAL A 19 -1.56 0.20 -5.11
CA VAL A 19 -0.25 0.85 -4.95
C VAL A 19 0.88 -0.02 -5.49
N LEU A 20 0.94 -1.29 -5.09
CA LEU A 20 1.98 -2.21 -5.57
C LEU A 20 1.90 -2.40 -7.09
N PHE A 21 0.70 -2.62 -7.63
CA PHE A 21 0.52 -2.77 -9.07
C PHE A 21 0.89 -1.51 -9.84
N GLY A 22 0.41 -0.34 -9.40
CA GLY A 22 0.78 0.95 -9.99
C GLY A 22 2.29 1.18 -9.98
N SER A 23 2.98 0.75 -8.92
CA SER A 23 4.43 0.88 -8.79
C SER A 23 5.19 0.03 -9.80
N LEU A 24 4.67 -1.16 -10.15
CA LEU A 24 5.23 -1.99 -11.22
C LEU A 24 5.02 -1.36 -12.60
N VAL A 25 3.84 -0.79 -12.85
CA VAL A 25 3.46 -0.25 -14.16
C VAL A 25 4.14 1.11 -14.42
N TYR A 26 4.00 2.04 -13.49
CA TYR A 26 4.35 3.46 -13.67
C TYR A 26 5.60 3.89 -12.90
N GLY A 27 6.13 3.00 -12.04
CA GLY A 27 7.23 3.29 -11.13
C GLY A 27 6.75 3.78 -9.76
N PRO A 28 7.57 3.59 -8.71
CA PRO A 28 7.18 3.89 -7.33
C PRO A 28 6.93 5.39 -7.09
N GLU A 29 7.59 6.27 -7.84
CA GLU A 29 7.45 7.74 -7.72
C GLU A 29 6.13 8.26 -8.31
N SER A 30 5.47 7.46 -9.15
CA SER A 30 4.24 7.86 -9.87
C SER A 30 2.98 7.48 -9.11
N VAL A 31 3.11 6.84 -7.95
CA VAL A 31 1.99 6.36 -7.13
C VAL A 31 1.86 7.26 -5.91
N ALA A 32 0.63 7.60 -5.54
CA ALA A 32 0.33 8.36 -4.35
C ALA A 32 -0.40 7.48 -3.34
N PRO A 33 0.30 6.88 -2.35
CA PRO A 33 -0.33 6.11 -1.30
C PRO A 33 -1.29 6.96 -0.48
N LYS A 34 -2.34 6.33 0.02
CA LYS A 34 -3.33 6.92 0.92
C LYS A 34 -3.25 6.26 2.28
N LEU A 35 -3.95 6.85 3.25
CA LEU A 35 -4.02 6.30 4.59
C LEU A 35 -4.55 4.85 4.63
N GLU A 36 -5.48 4.51 3.73
CA GLU A 36 -6.02 3.14 3.58
C GLU A 36 -4.97 2.11 3.13
N ASP A 37 -3.85 2.55 2.57
CA ASP A 37 -2.74 1.69 2.15
C ASP A 37 -1.75 1.40 3.30
N VAL A 38 -1.92 2.03 4.46
CA VAL A 38 -1.09 1.82 5.65
C VAL A 38 -1.65 0.65 6.46
N ALA A 39 -0.97 -0.49 6.40
CA ALA A 39 -1.39 -1.70 7.12
C ALA A 39 -1.14 -1.62 8.64
N ASP A 40 -0.15 -0.85 9.07
CA ASP A 40 0.20 -0.67 10.48
C ASP A 40 -0.74 0.34 11.14
N PHE A 41 -1.55 -0.13 12.09
CA PHE A 41 -2.54 0.70 12.78
C PHE A 41 -1.90 1.83 13.60
N GLU A 42 -0.75 1.58 14.23
CA GLU A 42 -0.07 2.62 15.01
C GLU A 42 0.44 3.71 14.08
N VAL A 43 1.07 3.35 12.97
CA VAL A 43 1.51 4.33 11.96
C VAL A 43 0.34 5.08 11.35
N ALA A 44 -0.75 4.39 11.01
CA ALA A 44 -1.97 5.03 10.49
C ALA A 44 -2.52 6.06 11.50
N HIS A 45 -2.56 5.71 12.78
CA HIS A 45 -2.98 6.64 13.84
C HIS A 45 -2.06 7.86 13.94
N LYS A 46 -0.73 7.69 13.86
CA LYS A 46 0.22 8.81 13.85
C LYS A 46 -0.01 9.75 12.67
N ILE A 47 -0.23 9.19 11.47
CA ILE A 47 -0.54 9.99 10.27
C ILE A 47 -1.87 10.73 10.43
N GLN A 48 -2.90 10.09 10.99
CA GLN A 48 -4.18 10.72 11.27
C GLN A 48 -4.07 11.88 12.25
N GLN A 49 -3.27 11.75 13.32
CA GLN A 49 -3.05 12.84 14.28
C GLN A 49 -2.50 14.10 13.59
N ILE A 50 -1.55 13.94 12.67
CA ILE A 50 -0.99 15.04 11.88
C ILE A 50 -2.04 15.58 10.90
N ALA A 51 -2.75 14.71 10.18
CA ALA A 51 -3.74 15.08 9.17
C ALA A 51 -4.93 15.86 9.75
N ASN A 52 -5.34 15.52 10.97
CA ASN A 52 -6.52 16.09 11.63
C ASN A 52 -6.26 17.41 12.35
N ALA A 53 -5.01 17.86 12.46
CA ALA A 53 -4.69 19.15 13.08
C ALA A 53 -5.40 20.30 12.36
N ALA A 54 -6.17 21.10 13.09
CA ALA A 54 -6.92 22.25 12.58
C ALA A 54 -6.19 23.58 12.80
N THR A 55 -5.20 23.62 13.69
CA THR A 55 -4.38 24.80 14.00
C THR A 55 -2.89 24.49 13.91
N VAL A 56 -2.05 25.53 13.82
CA VAL A 56 -0.59 25.38 13.82
C VAL A 56 -0.10 24.81 15.15
N GLU A 57 -0.75 25.17 16.26
CA GLU A 57 -0.46 24.71 17.60
C GLU A 57 -0.77 23.22 17.76
N GLU A 58 -1.93 22.77 17.27
CA GLU A 58 -2.29 21.35 17.20
C GLU A 58 -1.31 20.57 16.33
N LEU A 59 -0.93 21.11 15.17
CA LEU A 59 0.03 20.47 14.27
C LEU A 59 1.40 20.31 14.95
N ARG A 60 1.91 21.36 15.61
CA ARG A 60 3.17 21.31 16.37
C ARG A 60 3.10 20.29 17.51
N THR A 61 1.95 20.20 18.19
CA THR A 61 1.73 19.23 19.26
C THR A 61 1.72 17.81 18.72
N ALA A 62 1.04 17.56 17.60
CA ALA A 62 1.00 16.26 16.94
C ALA A 62 2.39 15.85 16.42
N ILE A 63 3.19 16.79 15.90
CA ILE A 63 4.59 16.57 15.51
C ILE A 63 5.42 16.16 16.74
N LYS A 64 5.33 16.93 17.84
CA LYS A 64 6.08 16.64 19.07
C LYS A 64 5.73 15.26 19.65
N ASN A 65 4.44 14.89 19.64
CA ASN A 65 3.98 13.60 20.15
C ASN A 65 4.46 12.41 19.28
N ASN A 66 4.92 12.68 18.06
CA ASN A 66 5.36 11.68 17.09
C ASN A 66 6.81 11.89 16.64
N ASP A 67 7.60 12.64 17.42
CA ASP A 67 8.96 13.06 17.06
C ASP A 67 9.85 11.87 16.69
N ASP A 68 9.87 10.82 17.53
CA ASP A 68 10.68 9.62 17.29
C ASP A 68 10.40 8.98 15.93
N TYR A 69 9.10 8.85 15.58
CA TYR A 69 8.68 8.28 14.31
C TYR A 69 9.05 9.20 13.14
N LEU A 70 8.77 10.50 13.27
CA LEU A 70 9.06 11.48 12.22
C LEU A 70 10.56 11.61 11.95
N SER A 71 11.38 11.54 13.00
CA SER A 71 12.84 11.53 12.92
C SER A 71 13.33 10.26 12.21
N PHE A 72 12.86 9.09 12.64
CA PHE A 72 13.21 7.81 12.01
C PHE A 72 12.79 7.74 10.54
N ALA A 73 11.59 8.26 10.22
CA ALA A 73 11.06 8.30 8.87
C ALA A 73 11.70 9.39 7.98
N GLY A 74 12.60 10.22 8.51
CA GLY A 74 13.18 11.36 7.80
C GLY A 74 12.13 12.41 7.40
N CYS A 75 11.00 12.46 8.08
CA CYS A 75 9.87 13.34 7.79
C CYS A 75 9.83 14.59 8.69
N LEU A 76 10.55 14.57 9.83
CA LEU A 76 10.59 15.67 10.78
C LEU A 76 11.04 16.97 10.11
N ARG A 77 10.22 18.02 10.22
CA ARG A 77 10.49 19.34 9.64
C ARG A 77 9.82 20.46 10.44
N PRO A 78 10.33 21.70 10.35
CA PRO A 78 9.62 22.88 10.85
C PRO A 78 8.29 23.07 10.10
N VAL A 79 7.28 23.55 10.82
CA VAL A 79 5.98 23.95 10.25
C VAL A 79 5.65 25.40 10.63
N HIS A 80 5.15 26.14 9.65
CA HIS A 80 4.83 27.56 9.73
C HIS A 80 3.33 27.83 9.52
N SER A 81 2.63 26.91 8.86
CA SER A 81 1.19 26.97 8.59
C SER A 81 0.53 25.61 8.84
N VAL A 82 -0.78 25.60 9.10
CA VAL A 82 -1.55 24.36 9.23
C VAL A 82 -1.54 23.56 7.92
N ASN A 83 -1.41 24.24 6.77
CA ASN A 83 -1.36 23.59 5.45
C ASN A 83 -0.08 22.77 5.24
N ASP A 84 0.98 23.01 6.01
CA ASP A 84 2.23 22.23 5.92
C ASP A 84 2.00 20.75 6.28
N LYS A 85 0.89 20.43 6.97
CA LYS A 85 0.48 19.06 7.27
C LYS A 85 0.26 18.22 6.00
N GLU A 86 -0.14 18.82 4.89
CA GLU A 86 -0.40 18.09 3.64
C GLU A 86 0.88 17.44 3.10
N VAL A 87 1.96 18.21 3.07
CA VAL A 87 3.28 17.73 2.63
C VAL A 87 3.82 16.71 3.63
N LEU A 88 3.67 16.98 4.93
CA LEU A 88 4.13 16.06 5.98
C LEU A 88 3.41 14.70 5.90
N VAL A 89 2.08 14.70 5.79
CA VAL A 89 1.27 13.48 5.64
C VAL A 89 1.67 12.72 4.37
N LYS A 90 1.84 13.43 3.25
CA LYS A 90 2.30 12.82 2.00
C LYS A 90 3.63 12.11 2.18
N ASP A 91 4.59 12.72 2.86
CA ASP A 91 5.93 12.17 3.04
C ASP A 91 5.92 10.98 4.01
N MET A 92 5.10 11.02 5.08
CA MET A 92 4.90 9.88 5.98
C MET A 92 4.30 8.68 5.23
N LEU A 93 3.29 8.92 4.37
CA LEU A 93 2.66 7.90 3.55
C LEU A 93 3.65 7.27 2.56
N HIS A 94 4.43 8.09 1.85
CA HIS A 94 5.47 7.58 0.94
C HIS A 94 6.55 6.82 1.69
N TYR A 95 7.00 7.31 2.83
CA TYR A 95 8.03 6.64 3.61
C TYR A 95 7.59 5.22 3.99
N HIS A 96 6.42 5.11 4.62
CA HIS A 96 5.98 3.85 5.20
C HIS A 96 5.54 2.84 4.13
N VAL A 97 4.79 3.28 3.11
CA VAL A 97 4.24 2.37 2.09
C VAL A 97 5.28 2.03 1.02
N MET A 98 6.21 2.94 0.72
CA MET A 98 7.12 2.81 -0.44
C MET A 98 8.59 2.75 -0.05
N ASN A 99 9.11 3.72 0.71
CA ASN A 99 10.55 3.83 0.93
C ASN A 99 11.10 2.73 1.83
N HIS A 100 10.38 2.38 2.91
CA HIS A 100 10.79 1.33 3.83
C HIS A 100 10.87 -0.05 3.16
N VAL A 101 10.14 -0.26 2.06
CA VAL A 101 10.08 -1.53 1.32
C VAL A 101 10.80 -1.48 -0.03
N ARG A 102 11.60 -0.43 -0.31
CA ARG A 102 12.24 -0.23 -1.62
C ARG A 102 13.12 -1.40 -2.05
N GLY A 103 14.00 -1.88 -1.16
CA GLY A 103 14.88 -3.01 -1.46
C GLY A 103 14.10 -4.29 -1.82
N PRO A 104 13.16 -4.75 -0.97
CA PRO A 104 12.26 -5.86 -1.31
C PRO A 104 11.48 -5.64 -2.60
N PHE A 105 10.96 -4.43 -2.84
CA PHE A 105 10.21 -4.07 -4.04
C PHE A 105 11.07 -4.20 -5.31
N GLU A 106 12.31 -3.71 -5.31
CA GLU A 106 13.21 -3.80 -6.46
C GLU A 106 13.51 -5.25 -6.83
N ARG A 107 13.83 -6.10 -5.84
CA ARG A 107 14.06 -7.54 -6.07
C ARG A 107 12.80 -8.24 -6.56
N PHE A 108 11.65 -7.87 -6.02
CA PHE A 108 10.36 -8.39 -6.47
C PHE A 108 10.08 -8.00 -7.94
N ARG A 109 10.32 -6.73 -8.29
CA ARG A 109 10.20 -6.20 -9.65
C ARG A 109 11.14 -6.92 -10.63
N ASP A 110 12.37 -7.23 -10.22
CA ASP A 110 13.30 -8.03 -11.02
C ASP A 110 12.76 -9.44 -11.28
N GLY A 111 12.12 -10.05 -10.27
CA GLY A 111 11.40 -11.31 -10.44
C GLY A 111 10.28 -11.23 -11.48
N ILE A 112 9.49 -10.15 -11.47
CA ILE A 112 8.42 -9.90 -12.47
C ILE A 112 8.99 -9.57 -13.86
N LYS A 113 10.20 -9.01 -13.96
CA LYS A 113 10.87 -8.72 -15.23
C LYS A 113 11.24 -9.99 -16.00
N THR A 114 11.43 -11.11 -15.31
CA THR A 114 11.78 -12.40 -15.95
C THR A 114 10.73 -12.80 -17.01
N LEU A 115 11.19 -13.52 -18.05
CA LEU A 115 10.36 -13.95 -19.18
C LEU A 115 9.64 -12.81 -19.93
N GLY A 116 10.08 -11.55 -19.74
CA GLY A 116 9.49 -10.38 -20.39
C GLY A 116 8.14 -9.94 -19.82
N LEU A 117 7.68 -10.53 -18.71
CA LEU A 117 6.34 -10.26 -18.18
C LEU A 117 6.16 -8.80 -17.79
N LEU A 118 7.13 -8.17 -17.09
CA LEU A 118 7.01 -6.77 -16.69
C LEU A 118 6.76 -5.84 -17.88
N GLN A 119 7.37 -6.10 -19.05
CA GLN A 119 7.13 -5.29 -20.24
C GLN A 119 5.67 -5.40 -20.70
N GLN A 120 5.10 -6.61 -20.70
CA GLN A 120 3.70 -6.84 -21.06
C GLN A 120 2.74 -6.19 -20.05
N VAL A 121 3.04 -6.30 -18.75
CA VAL A 121 2.27 -5.64 -17.69
C VAL A 121 2.25 -4.12 -17.87
N LYS A 122 3.39 -3.52 -18.26
CA LYS A 122 3.47 -2.08 -18.55
C LYS A 122 2.73 -1.68 -19.81
N THR A 123 2.76 -2.50 -20.85
CA THR A 123 2.07 -2.23 -22.13
C THR A 123 0.55 -2.36 -21.99
N PHE A 124 0.05 -3.32 -21.20
CA PHE A 124 -1.38 -3.64 -21.10
C PHE A 124 -1.91 -3.63 -19.64
N PRO A 125 -1.75 -2.53 -18.88
CA PRO A 125 -2.04 -2.52 -17.45
C PRO A 125 -3.50 -2.84 -17.11
N ALA A 126 -4.45 -2.42 -17.96
CA ALA A 126 -5.87 -2.70 -17.78
C ALA A 126 -6.20 -4.20 -17.88
N VAL A 127 -5.45 -4.96 -18.68
CA VAL A 127 -5.63 -6.41 -18.82
C VAL A 127 -5.02 -7.15 -17.62
N PHE A 128 -3.87 -6.68 -17.15
CA PHE A 128 -3.15 -7.34 -16.05
C PHE A 128 -3.66 -6.97 -14.66
N SER A 129 -4.22 -5.77 -14.45
CA SER A 129 -4.71 -5.34 -13.13
C SER A 129 -5.72 -6.35 -12.54
N PRO A 130 -6.74 -6.83 -13.28
CA PRO A 130 -7.65 -7.87 -12.80
C PRO A 130 -7.01 -9.20 -12.39
N LEU A 131 -5.83 -9.54 -12.95
CA LEU A 131 -5.10 -10.78 -12.65
C LEU A 131 -4.16 -10.62 -11.46
N PHE A 132 -3.67 -9.39 -11.24
CA PHE A 132 -2.68 -9.09 -10.22
C PHE A 132 -3.32 -8.61 -8.92
N CYS A 133 -4.30 -7.72 -9.03
CA CYS A 133 -4.87 -7.01 -7.91
C CYS A 133 -5.98 -7.80 -7.23
N HIS A 134 -6.11 -7.57 -5.92
CA HIS A 134 -7.26 -8.05 -5.18
C HIS A 134 -8.56 -7.45 -5.73
N LYS A 135 -9.55 -8.31 -5.93
CA LYS A 135 -10.94 -7.90 -6.19
C LYS A 135 -11.75 -8.23 -4.94
N PRO A 136 -12.20 -7.23 -4.18
CA PRO A 136 -12.99 -7.48 -2.99
C PRO A 136 -14.28 -8.20 -3.39
N GLU A 137 -14.46 -9.39 -2.84
CA GLU A 137 -15.70 -10.13 -2.96
C GLU A 137 -16.57 -9.84 -1.74
N LYS A 138 -17.83 -9.45 -1.97
CA LYS A 138 -18.74 -9.17 -0.86
C LYS A 138 -18.97 -10.44 -0.05
N LEU A 139 -18.61 -10.40 1.22
CA LEU A 139 -18.99 -11.42 2.19
C LEU A 139 -20.50 -11.30 2.43
N THR A 140 -21.23 -12.39 2.24
CA THR A 140 -22.67 -12.47 2.48
C THR A 140 -22.95 -13.41 3.63
N ALA A 141 -24.10 -13.22 4.30
CA ALA A 141 -24.54 -14.12 5.37
C ALA A 141 -24.55 -15.58 4.89
N GLU A 142 -25.05 -15.82 3.67
CA GLU A 142 -25.04 -17.15 3.04
C GLU A 142 -23.63 -17.74 2.90
N LYS A 143 -22.64 -16.97 2.44
CA LYS A 143 -21.24 -17.45 2.35
C LYS A 143 -20.66 -17.76 3.73
N MET A 144 -21.02 -16.97 4.74
CA MET A 144 -20.61 -17.19 6.12
C MET A 144 -21.27 -18.45 6.71
N ASP A 145 -22.56 -18.66 6.45
CA ASP A 145 -23.30 -19.85 6.89
C ASP A 145 -22.75 -21.11 6.23
N ASN A 146 -22.45 -21.06 4.93
CA ASN A 146 -21.80 -22.16 4.22
C ASN A 146 -20.42 -22.50 4.81
N LEU A 147 -19.63 -21.48 5.16
CA LEU A 147 -18.35 -21.68 5.84
C LEU A 147 -18.53 -22.32 7.22
N ASN A 148 -19.48 -21.82 8.01
CA ASN A 148 -19.80 -22.37 9.32
C ASN A 148 -20.24 -23.85 9.22
N LEU A 149 -21.10 -24.19 8.26
CA LEU A 149 -21.54 -25.56 8.02
C LEU A 149 -20.37 -26.50 7.69
N LEU A 150 -19.39 -26.05 6.90
CA LEU A 150 -18.19 -26.83 6.60
C LEU A 150 -17.33 -27.05 7.85
N LEU A 151 -17.18 -26.03 8.71
CA LEU A 151 -16.39 -26.10 9.94
C LEU A 151 -17.06 -26.97 11.02
N THR A 152 -18.39 -27.00 11.08
CA THR A 152 -19.14 -27.80 12.06
C THR A 152 -19.36 -29.25 11.63
N ARG A 153 -19.30 -29.56 10.32
CA ARG A 153 -19.44 -30.93 9.79
C ARG A 153 -18.20 -31.81 9.96
N GLY A 154 -17.09 -31.25 10.43
CA GLY A 154 -15.86 -31.98 10.79
C GLY A 154 -15.77 -32.39 12.27
N LYS A 155 -16.87 -32.28 13.04
CA LYS A 155 -17.00 -32.75 14.42
C LYS A 155 -18.07 -33.82 14.54
#